data_AF-A0A517V9N8-F1
#
_entry.id   AF-A0A517V9N8-F1
#
_cell.length_a   1.000
_cell.length_b   1.000
_cell.length_c   1.000
_cell.angle_alpha   90.00
_cell.angle_beta   90.00
_cell.angle_gamma   90.00
#
_symmetry.space_group_name_H-M   'P 1'
#
loop_
_entity.id
_entity.type
_entity.pdbx_description
1 polymer ?
#
loop_
_entity_poly.entity_id
_entity_poly.type
_entity_poly.pdbx_seq_one_letter_code
_entity_poly.pdbx_strand_id
1 'polypeptide(L)'
;MTSTNTIDYPKLFAVRLEYSRALLTLSLQQQELIKEDDYSSLLDVLSKKQRLLGQLDQYKKQLPRLWEQWQQDRDRLPAEQRSICEQILSDSEAVLAQLLKNEDTSTQSMVDRRERTKQQIQSLNQGAKVGEAYRDSLAPATHRHLNIDQ
;
A
#
# COMPACT_ATOMS: atom_id res chain seq x y z
N MET A 1 37.88 0.98 -33.62
CA MET A 1 37.44 2.10 -32.74
C MET A 1 36.07 1.71 -32.20
N THR A 2 36.04 1.08 -31.03
CA THR A 2 34.78 0.66 -30.38
C THR A 2 34.21 1.88 -29.66
N SER A 3 33.09 2.41 -30.15
CA SER A 3 32.33 3.46 -29.47
C SER A 3 31.94 2.96 -28.09
N THR A 4 32.66 3.39 -27.06
CA THR A 4 32.30 3.14 -25.67
C THR A 4 30.97 3.86 -25.44
N ASN A 5 29.87 3.11 -25.40
CA ASN A 5 28.57 3.66 -25.08
C ASN A 5 28.61 4.08 -23.61
N THR A 6 28.94 5.35 -23.34
CA THR A 6 29.07 5.89 -22.00
C THR A 6 27.72 5.80 -21.29
N ILE A 7 27.68 5.09 -20.17
CA ILE A 7 26.46 4.94 -19.37
C ILE A 7 26.10 6.31 -18.78
N ASP A 8 24.89 6.78 -19.07
CA ASP A 8 24.34 8.02 -18.51
C ASP A 8 23.74 7.76 -17.12
N TYR A 9 24.62 7.61 -16.11
CA TYR A 9 24.23 7.35 -14.72
C TYR A 9 23.23 8.37 -14.16
N PRO A 10 23.42 9.71 -14.35
CA PRO A 10 22.45 10.69 -13.87
C PRO A 10 21.04 10.43 -14.38
N LYS A 11 20.89 10.17 -15.69
CA LYS A 11 19.59 9.87 -16.29
C LYS A 11 18.98 8.59 -15.75
N LEU A 12 19.79 7.53 -15.59
CA LEU A 12 19.29 6.25 -15.10
C LEU A 12 18.81 6.34 -13.64
N PHE A 13 19.55 7.05 -12.78
CA PHE A 13 19.14 7.26 -11.40
C PHE A 13 17.95 8.21 -11.31
N ALA A 14 17.87 9.24 -12.15
CA ALA A 14 16.74 10.17 -12.19
C ALA A 14 15.42 9.45 -12.51
N VAL A 15 15.42 8.55 -13.50
CA VAL A 15 14.25 7.73 -13.82
C VAL A 15 13.79 6.91 -12.61
N ARG A 16 14.73 6.28 -11.87
CA ARG A 16 14.38 5.52 -10.65
C ARG A 16 13.80 6.40 -9.56
N LEU A 17 14.33 7.61 -9.40
CA LEU A 17 13.82 8.59 -8.46
C LEU A 17 12.39 9.03 -8.83
N GLU A 18 12.10 9.25 -10.11
CA GLU A 18 10.76 9.59 -10.59
C GLU A 18 9.74 8.48 -10.29
N TYR A 19 10.08 7.21 -10.55
CA TYR A 19 9.23 6.08 -10.17
C TYR A 19 8.97 6.05 -8.65
N SER A 20 10.00 6.29 -7.84
CA SER A 20 9.89 6.29 -6.38
C SER A 20 8.99 7.43 -5.89
N ARG A 21 9.11 8.63 -6.48
CA ARG A 21 8.26 9.79 -6.18
C ARG A 21 6.80 9.53 -6.58
N ALA A 22 6.57 8.97 -7.76
CA ALA A 22 5.23 8.62 -8.22
C ALA A 22 4.56 7.57 -7.32
N LEU A 23 5.31 6.57 -6.84
CA LEU A 23 4.82 5.60 -5.86
C LEU A 23 4.47 6.27 -4.52
N LEU A 24 5.31 7.20 -4.05
CA LEU A 24 5.03 7.95 -2.83
C LEU A 24 3.75 8.78 -2.93
N THR A 25 3.55 9.49 -4.04
CA THR A 25 2.32 10.26 -4.29
C THR A 25 1.08 9.37 -4.22
N LEU A 26 1.12 8.20 -4.88
CA LEU A 26 0.02 7.25 -4.82
C LEU A 26 -0.20 6.68 -3.41
N SER A 27 0.85 6.58 -2.60
CA SER A 27 0.78 6.09 -1.22
C SER A 27 0.14 7.08 -0.28
N LEU A 28 0.50 8.36 -0.41
CA LEU A 28 -0.16 9.45 0.29
C LEU A 28 -1.65 9.52 -0.09
N GLN A 29 -1.98 9.35 -1.37
CA GLN A 29 -3.37 9.30 -1.82
C GLN A 29 -4.12 8.11 -1.24
N GLN A 30 -3.52 6.91 -1.25
CA GLN A 30 -4.09 5.73 -0.60
C GLN A 30 -4.39 5.99 0.88
N GLN A 31 -3.46 6.62 1.61
CA GLN A 31 -3.65 6.91 3.02
C GLN A 31 -4.85 7.83 3.26
N GLU A 32 -5.09 8.81 2.39
CA GLU A 32 -6.24 9.70 2.51
C GLU A 32 -7.56 8.97 2.21
N LEU A 33 -7.60 8.18 1.14
CA LEU A 33 -8.78 7.38 0.79
C LEU A 33 -9.13 6.36 1.89
N ILE A 34 -8.11 5.78 2.55
CA ILE A 34 -8.31 4.90 3.70
C ILE A 34 -8.98 5.67 4.85
N LYS A 35 -8.64 6.94 5.10
CA LYS A 35 -9.29 7.73 6.14
C LYS A 35 -10.75 8.01 5.78
N GLU A 36 -10.99 8.38 4.52
CA GLU A 36 -12.29 8.77 3.96
C GLU A 36 -13.27 7.59 3.74
N ASP A 37 -12.87 6.34 3.95
CA ASP A 37 -13.67 5.13 3.63
C ASP A 37 -14.00 4.96 2.13
N ASP A 38 -13.29 5.64 1.23
CA ASP A 38 -13.52 5.49 -0.21
C ASP A 38 -12.75 4.28 -0.79
N TYR A 39 -13.31 3.09 -0.54
CA TYR A 39 -12.74 1.84 -1.03
C TYR A 39 -12.80 1.67 -2.54
N SER A 40 -13.71 2.36 -3.24
CA SER A 40 -13.81 2.30 -4.70
C SER A 40 -12.61 2.98 -5.33
N SER A 41 -12.34 4.23 -4.94
CA SER A 41 -11.17 4.97 -5.41
C SER A 41 -9.86 4.35 -4.93
N LEU A 42 -9.86 3.68 -3.77
CA LEU A 42 -8.69 2.97 -3.25
C LEU A 42 -8.24 1.84 -4.21
N LEU A 43 -9.16 1.08 -4.79
CA LEU A 43 -8.83 0.01 -5.75
C LEU A 43 -8.15 0.58 -7.01
N ASP A 44 -8.57 1.76 -7.48
CA ASP A 44 -7.94 2.43 -8.61
C ASP A 44 -6.50 2.85 -8.29
N VAL A 45 -6.26 3.37 -7.10
CA VAL A 45 -4.92 3.75 -6.63
C VAL A 45 -4.02 2.52 -6.52
N LEU A 46 -4.50 1.43 -5.93
CA LEU A 46 -3.75 0.17 -5.83
C LEU A 46 -3.40 -0.39 -7.22
N SER A 47 -4.33 -0.33 -8.17
CA SER A 47 -4.10 -0.76 -9.56
C SER A 47 -3.05 0.11 -10.27
N LYS A 48 -3.01 1.43 -10.01
CA LYS A 48 -1.96 2.33 -10.50
C LYS A 48 -0.61 1.99 -9.89
N LYS A 49 -0.53 1.74 -8.58
CA LYS A 49 0.70 1.31 -7.89
C LYS A 49 1.26 0.02 -8.47
N GLN A 50 0.41 -0.98 -8.68
CA GLN A 50 0.83 -2.27 -9.23
C GLN A 50 1.44 -2.13 -10.63
N ARG A 51 0.82 -1.31 -11.50
CA ARG A 51 1.37 -1.02 -12.83
C ARG A 51 2.73 -0.33 -12.75
N LEU A 52 2.86 0.65 -11.87
CA LEU A 52 4.10 1.41 -11.68
C LEU A 52 5.24 0.54 -11.13
N LEU A 53 4.94 -0.35 -10.19
CA LEU A 53 5.87 -1.37 -9.69
C LEU A 53 6.31 -2.34 -10.80
N GLY A 54 5.37 -2.76 -11.66
CA GLY A 54 5.68 -3.59 -12.82
C GLY A 54 6.62 -2.91 -13.82
N GLN A 55 6.40 -1.63 -14.10
CA GLN A 55 7.29 -0.82 -14.95
C GLN A 55 8.68 -0.66 -14.33
N LEU A 56 8.76 -0.40 -13.03
CA LEU A 56 10.03 -0.30 -12.31
C LEU A 56 10.80 -1.63 -12.30
N ASP A 57 10.11 -2.76 -12.14
CA ASP A 57 10.72 -4.09 -12.21
C ASP A 57 11.27 -4.40 -13.61
N GLN A 58 10.51 -4.10 -14.67
CA GLN A 58 10.99 -4.20 -16.05
C GLN A 58 12.21 -3.33 -16.30
N TYR A 59 12.20 -2.09 -15.81
CA TYR A 59 13.33 -1.18 -15.92
C TYR A 59 14.59 -1.71 -15.21
N LYS A 60 14.44 -2.28 -14.00
CA LYS A 60 15.55 -2.92 -13.28
C LYS A 60 16.12 -4.12 -14.04
N LYS A 61 15.25 -4.95 -14.65
CA LYS A 61 15.66 -6.12 -15.45
C LYS A 61 16.46 -5.75 -16.70
N GLN A 62 16.23 -4.58 -17.27
CA GLN A 62 17.01 -4.06 -18.41
C GLN A 62 18.43 -3.64 -18.02
N LEU A 63 18.70 -3.44 -16.72
CA LEU A 63 19.94 -2.88 -16.19
C LEU A 63 20.55 -3.75 -15.07
N PRO A 64 20.77 -5.06 -15.30
CA PRO A 64 21.09 -6.03 -14.25
C PRO A 64 22.44 -5.78 -13.54
N ARG A 65 23.38 -5.12 -14.21
CA ARG A 65 24.73 -4.82 -13.69
C ARG A 65 24.97 -3.35 -13.37
N LEU A 66 23.92 -2.53 -13.34
CA LEU A 66 24.05 -1.08 -13.14
C LEU A 66 24.84 -0.72 -11.88
N TRP A 67 24.62 -1.46 -10.78
CA TRP A 67 25.30 -1.18 -9.52
C TRP A 67 26.78 -1.56 -9.55
N GLU A 68 27.11 -2.71 -10.12
CA GLU A 68 28.51 -3.15 -10.30
C GLU A 68 29.27 -2.17 -11.20
N GLN A 69 28.64 -1.71 -12.28
CA GLN A 69 29.20 -0.73 -13.22
C GLN A 69 29.41 0.62 -12.55
N TRP A 70 28.39 1.12 -11.82
CA TRP A 70 28.51 2.36 -11.06
C TRP A 70 29.69 2.33 -10.08
N GLN A 71 29.86 1.23 -9.32
CA GLN A 71 30.97 1.12 -8.37
C GLN A 71 32.34 1.17 -9.04
N GLN A 72 32.47 0.63 -10.26
CA GLN A 72 33.72 0.64 -11.01
C GLN A 72 34.00 2.00 -11.67
N ASP A 73 32.95 2.68 -12.12
CA ASP A 73 33.07 3.91 -12.90
C ASP A 73 33.04 5.17 -12.03
N ARG A 74 32.42 5.14 -10.84
CA ARG A 74 32.19 6.31 -9.97
C ARG A 74 33.43 7.18 -9.81
N ASP A 75 34.56 6.57 -9.49
CA ASP A 75 35.81 7.30 -9.19
C ASP A 75 36.54 7.79 -10.46
N ARG A 76 36.09 7.34 -11.63
CA ARG A 76 36.58 7.75 -12.95
C ARG A 76 35.70 8.82 -13.60
N LEU A 77 34.49 9.04 -13.08
CA LEU A 77 33.59 10.08 -13.57
C LEU A 77 34.07 11.48 -13.19
N PRO A 78 33.75 12.50 -14.00
CA PRO A 78 33.92 13.90 -13.61
C PRO A 78 33.25 14.19 -12.26
N ALA A 79 33.91 15.00 -11.42
CA ALA A 79 33.43 15.30 -10.06
C ALA A 79 32.00 15.85 -10.03
N GLU A 80 31.62 16.68 -11.00
CA GLU A 80 30.27 17.23 -11.15
C GLU A 80 29.23 16.12 -11.42
N GLN A 81 29.50 15.24 -12.39
CA GLN A 81 28.60 14.11 -12.70
C GLN A 81 28.46 13.15 -11.52
N ARG A 82 29.57 12.87 -10.82
CA ARG A 82 29.55 12.05 -9.61
C ARG A 82 28.66 12.68 -8.54
N SER A 83 28.83 13.98 -8.28
CA SER A 83 28.03 14.72 -7.30
C SER A 83 26.53 14.70 -7.64
N ILE A 84 26.16 14.84 -8.91
CA ILE A 84 24.76 14.75 -9.35
C ILE A 84 24.20 13.35 -9.07
N CYS A 85 24.94 12.30 -9.41
CA CYS A 85 24.51 10.93 -9.13
C CYS A 85 24.33 10.67 -7.64
N GLU A 86 25.29 11.09 -6.81
CA GLU A 86 25.24 10.95 -5.35
C GLU A 86 24.03 11.69 -4.76
N GLN A 87 23.71 12.90 -5.26
CA GLN A 87 22.51 13.63 -4.86
C GLN A 87 21.23 12.87 -5.22
N ILE A 88 21.12 12.37 -6.46
CA ILE A 88 19.92 11.63 -6.89
C ILE A 88 19.75 10.33 -6.09
N LEU A 89 20.84 9.64 -5.75
CA LEU A 89 20.80 8.44 -4.91
C LEU A 89 20.34 8.78 -3.48
N SER A 90 20.88 9.84 -2.89
CA SER A 90 20.46 10.33 -1.58
C SER A 90 18.97 10.71 -1.55
N ASP A 91 18.50 11.45 -2.57
CA ASP A 91 17.09 11.80 -2.74
C ASP A 91 16.22 10.53 -2.88
N SER A 92 16.71 9.52 -3.59
CA SER A 92 16.00 8.26 -3.78
C SER A 92 15.86 7.50 -2.46
N GLU A 93 16.92 7.45 -1.65
CA GLU A 93 16.89 6.83 -0.32
C GLU A 93 15.87 7.52 0.60
N ALA A 94 15.85 8.85 0.61
CA ALA A 94 14.89 9.63 1.39
C ALA A 94 13.43 9.35 0.97
N VAL A 95 13.16 9.35 -0.33
CA VAL A 95 11.81 9.05 -0.88
C VAL A 95 11.39 7.61 -0.57
N LEU A 96 12.30 6.64 -0.72
CA LEU A 96 12.01 5.23 -0.42
C LEU A 96 11.75 5.00 1.06
N ALA A 97 12.52 5.64 1.95
CA ALA A 97 12.28 5.57 3.39
C ALA A 97 10.90 6.13 3.76
N GLN A 98 10.50 7.25 3.15
CA GLN A 98 9.17 7.83 3.34
C GLN A 98 8.06 6.92 2.81
N LEU A 99 8.27 6.31 1.63
CA LEU A 99 7.34 5.37 1.02
C LEU A 99 7.10 4.16 1.93
N LEU A 100 8.16 3.52 2.43
CA LEU A 100 8.05 2.36 3.33
C LEU A 100 7.25 2.71 4.60
N LYS A 101 7.57 3.84 5.23
CA LYS A 101 6.82 4.32 6.41
C LYS A 101 5.34 4.54 6.11
N ASN A 102 5.01 5.05 4.92
CA ASN A 102 3.63 5.28 4.51
C ASN A 102 2.87 3.96 4.30
N GLU A 103 3.48 2.99 3.63
CA GLU A 103 2.87 1.68 3.38
C GLU A 103 2.61 0.91 4.68
N ASP A 104 3.55 0.96 5.63
CA ASP A 104 3.36 0.36 6.97
C ASP A 104 2.18 1.02 7.71
N THR A 105 2.12 2.35 7.69
CA THR A 105 1.03 3.11 8.33
C THR A 105 -0.33 2.80 7.69
N SER A 106 -0.38 2.73 6.36
CA SER A 106 -1.59 2.42 5.61
C SER A 106 -2.07 1.00 5.87
N THR A 107 -1.16 0.03 5.92
CA THR A 107 -1.45 -1.38 6.22
C THR A 107 -2.01 -1.51 7.63
N GLN A 108 -1.37 -0.88 8.62
CA GLN A 108 -1.85 -0.91 10.01
C GLN A 108 -3.24 -0.28 10.13
N SER A 109 -3.48 0.85 9.48
CA SER A 109 -4.78 1.54 9.49
C SER A 109 -5.91 0.66 8.95
N MET A 110 -5.65 -0.08 7.87
CA MET A 110 -6.61 -1.03 7.30
C MET A 110 -6.89 -2.22 8.22
N VAL A 111 -5.87 -2.76 8.87
CA VAL A 111 -6.02 -3.85 9.85
C VAL A 111 -6.86 -3.41 11.04
N ASP A 112 -6.54 -2.26 11.63
CA ASP A 112 -7.28 -1.70 12.77
C ASP A 112 -8.75 -1.48 12.43
N ARG A 113 -9.03 -0.97 11.23
CA ARG A 113 -10.39 -0.73 10.75
C ARG A 113 -11.18 -2.03 10.58
N ARG A 114 -10.56 -3.06 10.00
CA ARG A 114 -11.16 -4.40 9.90
C ARG A 114 -11.54 -4.97 11.27
N GLU A 115 -10.66 -4.85 12.26
CA GLU A 115 -10.94 -5.35 13.61
C GLU A 115 -12.07 -4.56 14.29
N ARG A 116 -12.14 -3.23 14.11
CA ARG A 116 -13.28 -2.43 14.61
C ARG A 116 -14.60 -2.84 13.97
N THR A 117 -14.64 -3.03 12.65
CA THR A 117 -15.85 -3.50 11.95
C THR A 117 -16.27 -4.88 12.44
N LYS A 118 -15.31 -5.80 12.64
CA LYS A 118 -15.58 -7.13 13.21
C LYS A 118 -16.18 -7.04 14.61
N GLN A 119 -15.64 -6.18 15.48
CA GLN A 119 -16.17 -5.94 16.82
C GLN A 119 -17.58 -5.35 16.79
N GLN A 120 -17.85 -4.40 15.90
CA GLN A 120 -19.20 -3.83 15.70
C GLN A 120 -20.21 -4.88 15.23
N ILE A 121 -19.83 -5.75 14.29
CA ILE A 121 -20.69 -6.85 13.85
C ILE A 121 -20.96 -7.83 15.00
N GLN A 122 -19.94 -8.14 15.81
CA GLN A 122 -20.10 -9.02 16.98
C GLN A 122 -21.03 -8.42 18.04
N SER A 123 -20.90 -7.12 18.34
CA SER A 123 -21.76 -6.45 19.32
C SER A 123 -23.21 -6.35 18.84
N LEU A 124 -23.46 -6.07 17.56
CA LEU A 124 -24.79 -6.09 16.96
C LEU A 124 -25.44 -7.48 17.05
N ASN A 125 -24.69 -8.54 16.74
CA ASN A 125 -25.19 -9.91 16.84
C ASN A 125 -25.49 -10.33 18.29
N GLN A 126 -24.70 -9.87 19.26
CA GLN A 126 -24.98 -10.09 20.68
C GLN A 126 -26.23 -9.32 21.13
N GLY A 127 -26.38 -8.06 20.71
CA GLY A 127 -27.57 -7.26 21.00
C GLY A 127 -28.85 -7.84 20.39
N ALA A 128 -28.78 -8.39 19.17
CA ALA A 128 -29.90 -9.08 18.53
C ALA A 128 -30.33 -10.33 19.31
N LYS A 129 -29.37 -11.15 19.77
CA LYS A 129 -29.65 -12.32 20.62
C LYS A 129 -30.26 -11.95 21.96
N VAL A 130 -29.81 -10.85 22.58
CA VAL A 130 -30.41 -10.34 23.82
C VAL A 130 -31.84 -9.85 23.56
N GLY A 131 -32.08 -9.07 22.50
CA GLY A 131 -33.42 -8.60 22.14
C GLY A 131 -34.40 -9.71 21.71
N GLU A 132 -33.89 -10.82 21.18
CA GLU A 132 -34.66 -12.04 20.91
C GLU A 132 -35.03 -12.76 22.22
N ALA A 133 -34.08 -12.94 23.14
CA ALA A 133 -34.33 -13.53 24.45
C ALA A 133 -35.34 -12.73 25.29
N TYR A 134 -35.28 -11.39 25.25
CA TYR A 134 -36.28 -10.55 25.90
C TYR A 134 -37.66 -10.67 25.23
N ARG A 135 -37.74 -10.78 23.90
CA ARG A 135 -39.02 -11.00 23.19
C ARG A 135 -39.63 -12.36 23.48
N ASP A 136 -38.84 -13.42 23.54
CA ASP A 136 -39.31 -14.75 23.92
C ASP A 136 -39.78 -14.80 25.37
N SER A 137 -39.13 -14.07 26.28
CA SER A 137 -39.57 -13.98 27.68
C SER A 137 -40.86 -13.18 27.89
N LEU A 138 -41.21 -12.31 26.94
CA LEU A 138 -42.43 -11.48 26.96
C LEU A 138 -43.56 -12.06 26.09
N ALA A 139 -43.28 -13.12 25.32
CA ALA A 139 -44.32 -13.83 24.59
C ALA A 139 -45.24 -14.53 25.61
N PRO A 140 -46.55 -14.20 25.65
CA PRO A 140 -47.46 -14.88 26.57
C PRO A 140 -47.45 -16.36 26.21
N ALA A 141 -47.20 -17.23 27.21
CA ALA A 141 -47.32 -18.66 27.05
C ALA A 141 -48.74 -18.99 26.59
N THR A 142 -48.92 -19.20 25.29
CA THR A 142 -50.14 -19.78 24.73
C THR A 142 -50.15 -21.25 25.09
N HIS A 143 -50.43 -21.53 26.37
CA HIS A 143 -50.95 -22.83 26.80
C HIS A 143 -52.34 -22.99 26.17
N ARG A 144 -52.35 -23.37 24.90
CA ARG A 144 -53.54 -23.88 24.23
C ARG A 144 -53.77 -25.28 24.81
N HIS A 145 -54.52 -25.35 25.90
CA HIS A 145 -55.10 -26.59 26.36
C HIS A 145 -56.00 -27.11 25.24
N LEU A 146 -55.48 -27.99 24.40
CA LEU A 146 -56.29 -28.87 23.58
C LEU A 146 -56.93 -29.86 24.55
N ASN A 147 -58.15 -29.53 25.01
CA ASN A 147 -59.04 -30.53 25.58
C ASN A 147 -59.37 -31.52 24.46
N ILE A 148 -58.70 -32.66 24.47
CA ILE A 148 -59.12 -33.86 23.75
C ILE A 148 -59.82 -34.72 24.80
N ASP A 149 -61.08 -34.38 25.09
CA ASP A 149 -61.98 -35.28 25.81
C ASP A 149 -63.18 -35.59 24.90
N GLN A 150 -63.22 -36.87 24.51
CA GLN A 150 -64.34 -37.76 24.18
C GLN A 150 -65.35 -37.37 23.10
#